data_AF-D4U0F3-F1
#
_entry.id   AF-D4U0F3-F1
#
_cell.length_a   1.000
_cell.length_b   1.000
_cell.length_c   1.000
_cell.angle_alpha   90.00
_cell.angle_beta   90.00
_cell.angle_gamma   90.00
#
_symmetry.space_group_name_H-M   'P 1'
#
loop_
_entity.id
_entity.type
_entity.pdbx_description
1 polymer ?
#
loop_
_entity_poly.entity_id
_entity_poly.type
_entity_poly.pdbx_seq_one_letter_code
_entity_poly.pdbx_strand_id
1 'polypeptide(L)'
;MDDPNAALPSDPTVDESYTKGSRPVRPRARSSASAETAGRSSRADSAPATQRPTRGRAPGPQTNGEAPASGPQPRRLTSDSWYRRKLARRLGGVATCLVLTMLISYVALSTAPGQVLDTILMEGTMRSARRYEAFSTLITGIVSVPVMVAAGIVVALVAAARRRPTLAGRALGAVIGANITTQILKDYILTRPNLGVTTGAGNSLPSGHTTVAVTLSLALIVVAPQWFRSPSAWIGWAWTSLMGVSVMMEGWHRPSDVITAALIAGAWALALSPIERRPRHGAKVQRVMVWVSLGLIVIALLATGAAMWGFSMSAASPGSGYGFEDFLQVRPWRSRVLGVAAVAWVSAVCGLIMHEVDRLAGE
;
A
#
# COMPACT_ATOMS: atom_id res chain seq x y z
N MET A 1 45.18 -1.88 14.58
CA MET A 1 43.83 -1.32 14.50
C MET A 1 43.43 -1.42 13.05
N ASP A 2 42.75 -2.52 12.71
CA ASP A 2 42.36 -2.82 11.34
C ASP A 2 41.06 -2.07 11.02
N ASP A 3 40.99 -1.54 9.80
CA ASP A 3 39.86 -0.73 9.32
C ASP A 3 38.55 -1.53 9.40
N PRO A 4 37.54 -1.06 10.17
CA PRO A 4 36.28 -1.78 10.36
C PRO A 4 35.42 -1.87 9.08
N ASN A 5 35.84 -1.26 7.96
CA ASN A 5 35.16 -1.27 6.67
C ASN A 5 35.95 -1.97 5.54
N ALA A 6 37.06 -2.65 5.82
CA ALA A 6 37.84 -3.31 4.78
C ALA A 6 37.06 -4.44 4.08
N ALA A 7 37.13 -4.47 2.74
CA ALA A 7 36.60 -5.57 1.94
C ALA A 7 37.42 -6.85 2.18
N LEU A 8 36.74 -7.99 2.25
CA LEU A 8 37.41 -9.30 2.40
C LEU A 8 38.08 -9.71 1.08
N PRO A 9 39.14 -10.55 1.12
CA PRO A 9 39.88 -10.96 -0.07
C PRO A 9 38.97 -11.70 -1.06
N SER A 10 38.95 -11.25 -2.30
CA SER A 10 38.34 -11.98 -3.42
C SER A 10 39.28 -13.09 -3.90
N ASP A 11 38.73 -14.28 -4.09
CA ASP A 11 39.41 -15.44 -4.69
C ASP A 11 39.89 -15.11 -6.12
N PRO A 12 41.17 -15.34 -6.48
CA PRO A 12 41.74 -15.00 -7.78
C PRO A 12 41.18 -15.80 -8.97
N THR A 13 40.21 -16.71 -8.75
CA THR A 13 39.65 -17.58 -9.79
C THR A 13 38.41 -17.02 -10.52
N VAL A 14 37.96 -15.79 -10.19
CA VAL A 14 36.78 -15.19 -10.80
C VAL A 14 37.16 -14.16 -11.87
N ASP A 15 36.88 -14.50 -13.12
CA ASP A 15 37.17 -13.71 -14.32
C ASP A 15 36.33 -12.40 -14.38
N GLU A 16 36.99 -11.24 -14.41
CA GLU A 16 36.39 -9.88 -14.29
C GLU A 16 35.69 -9.37 -15.56
N SER A 17 35.39 -10.23 -16.53
CA SER A 17 34.93 -9.81 -17.87
C SER A 17 33.45 -9.40 -17.98
N TYR A 18 32.65 -9.49 -16.90
CA TYR A 18 31.20 -9.27 -16.96
C TYR A 18 30.67 -7.87 -16.58
N THR A 19 31.50 -6.90 -16.16
CA THR A 19 30.99 -5.66 -15.53
C THR A 19 31.37 -4.34 -16.21
N LYS A 20 32.04 -4.33 -17.37
CA LYS A 20 32.37 -3.07 -18.07
C LYS A 20 31.44 -2.77 -19.24
N GLY A 21 30.44 -1.93 -18.99
CA GLY A 21 29.72 -1.25 -20.06
C GLY A 21 28.71 -0.23 -19.56
N SER A 22 29.12 1.04 -19.41
CA SER A 22 28.40 2.26 -19.86
C SER A 22 28.99 3.53 -19.23
N ARG A 23 29.48 4.45 -20.07
CA ARG A 23 29.98 5.79 -19.71
C ARG A 23 28.80 6.76 -19.44
N PRO A 24 28.91 7.72 -18.50
CA PRO A 24 27.95 8.81 -18.41
C PRO A 24 28.31 10.02 -19.28
N VAL A 25 27.28 10.63 -19.86
CA VAL A 25 27.30 11.85 -20.71
C VAL A 25 27.30 13.11 -19.84
N ARG A 26 28.11 14.11 -20.22
CA ARG A 26 28.19 15.45 -19.58
C ARG A 26 26.96 16.33 -19.90
N PRO A 27 26.55 17.27 -19.02
CA PRO A 27 25.59 18.31 -19.36
C PRO A 27 26.29 19.54 -19.97
N ARG A 28 25.61 20.22 -20.91
CA ARG A 28 26.01 21.52 -21.46
C ARG A 28 24.96 22.58 -21.11
N ALA A 29 25.45 23.74 -20.68
CA ALA A 29 24.69 24.91 -20.25
C ALA A 29 24.57 25.99 -21.35
N ARG A 30 23.75 27.02 -21.03
CA ARG A 30 23.59 28.39 -21.62
C ARG A 30 22.63 28.52 -22.83
N SER A 31 21.86 29.60 -23.03
CA SER A 31 21.66 30.89 -22.32
C SER A 31 20.48 31.69 -22.91
N SER A 32 19.88 32.57 -22.06
CA SER A 32 19.45 33.99 -22.26
C SER A 32 18.81 34.53 -23.56
N ALA A 33 17.71 35.28 -23.40
CA ALA A 33 17.41 36.68 -23.81
C ALA A 33 15.88 36.85 -23.93
N SER A 34 15.17 37.68 -23.15
CA SER A 34 15.06 39.16 -23.08
C SER A 34 14.20 39.80 -24.18
N ALA A 35 13.12 40.49 -23.75
CA ALA A 35 12.51 41.75 -24.26
C ALA A 35 11.01 41.75 -23.87
N GLU A 36 10.60 42.44 -22.80
CA GLU A 36 10.13 43.85 -22.80
C GLU A 36 9.10 44.17 -23.90
N THR A 37 7.91 44.63 -23.51
CA THR A 37 7.42 46.00 -23.83
C THR A 37 6.19 46.32 -22.96
N ALA A 38 6.18 47.56 -22.48
CA ALA A 38 5.28 48.18 -21.53
C ALA A 38 3.97 48.73 -22.15
N GLY A 39 3.08 49.25 -21.29
CA GLY A 39 1.99 50.15 -21.66
C GLY A 39 0.76 50.03 -20.75
N ARG A 40 0.74 50.63 -19.54
CA ARG A 40 0.21 51.98 -19.22
C ARG A 40 -1.34 52.03 -19.30
N SER A 41 -2.04 51.80 -18.19
CA SER A 41 -2.64 52.78 -17.24
C SER A 41 -3.64 53.78 -17.85
N SER A 42 -4.89 53.79 -17.35
CA SER A 42 -5.52 54.97 -16.73
C SER A 42 -6.88 54.65 -16.11
N ARG A 43 -7.09 55.26 -14.93
CA ARG A 43 -8.25 55.26 -14.04
C ARG A 43 -9.34 56.26 -14.48
N ALA A 44 -10.45 56.23 -13.70
CA ALA A 44 -11.41 57.31 -13.39
C ALA A 44 -12.61 57.42 -14.34
N ASP A 45 -13.84 57.75 -13.94
CA ASP A 45 -14.49 57.98 -12.63
C ASP A 45 -16.03 58.02 -12.86
N SER A 46 -16.80 57.65 -11.84
CA SER A 46 -18.05 58.28 -11.33
C SER A 46 -19.24 58.72 -12.23
N ALA A 47 -20.39 57.99 -12.11
CA ALA A 47 -21.80 58.37 -11.77
C ALA A 47 -22.46 59.72 -12.23
N PRO A 48 -23.80 59.98 -12.08
CA PRO A 48 -25.04 59.15 -12.00
C PRO A 48 -26.28 59.66 -12.82
N ALA A 49 -27.36 58.84 -12.83
CA ALA A 49 -28.82 59.12 -12.85
C ALA A 49 -29.47 60.19 -13.77
N THR A 50 -30.53 59.84 -14.53
CA THR A 50 -31.96 60.18 -14.25
C THR A 50 -32.97 59.78 -15.36
N GLN A 51 -34.15 59.31 -14.89
CA GLN A 51 -35.54 59.54 -15.36
C GLN A 51 -36.10 58.97 -16.69
N ARG A 52 -37.26 58.29 -16.48
CA ARG A 52 -38.39 57.84 -17.33
C ARG A 52 -39.17 59.05 -17.94
N PRO A 53 -40.33 58.91 -18.64
CA PRO A 53 -41.05 57.75 -19.24
C PRO A 53 -41.64 58.01 -20.65
N THR A 54 -42.21 57.00 -21.34
CA THR A 54 -43.50 57.16 -22.07
C THR A 54 -44.14 55.83 -22.46
N ARG A 55 -45.49 55.85 -22.44
CA ARG A 55 -46.46 54.77 -22.62
C ARG A 55 -46.56 54.26 -24.07
N GLY A 56 -46.92 52.99 -24.22
CA GLY A 56 -47.60 52.43 -25.38
C GLY A 56 -48.27 51.10 -25.01
N ARG A 57 -49.60 51.10 -24.90
CA ARG A 57 -50.45 49.96 -24.54
C ARG A 57 -51.26 49.56 -25.77
N ALA A 58 -51.23 48.29 -26.18
CA ALA A 58 -52.42 47.49 -26.51
C ALA A 58 -52.07 46.01 -26.79
N PRO A 59 -53.00 45.06 -26.50
CA PRO A 59 -52.76 43.62 -26.49
C PRO A 59 -53.36 42.86 -27.70
N GLY A 60 -52.82 41.69 -28.03
CA GLY A 60 -53.39 40.76 -28.99
C GLY A 60 -52.95 39.31 -28.71
N PRO A 61 -53.83 38.30 -28.82
CA PRO A 61 -53.66 36.99 -28.19
C PRO A 61 -53.05 35.98 -29.15
N GLN A 62 -52.00 35.25 -28.74
CA GLN A 62 -51.66 33.98 -29.40
C GLN A 62 -51.27 32.91 -28.37
N THR A 63 -52.09 31.89 -28.44
CA THR A 63 -52.10 30.61 -27.75
C THR A 63 -50.91 29.74 -28.12
N ASN A 64 -50.43 29.01 -27.11
CA ASN A 64 -49.89 27.65 -27.20
C ASN A 64 -48.62 27.44 -28.04
N GLY A 65 -47.50 27.55 -27.36
CA GLY A 65 -46.22 26.97 -27.75
C GLY A 65 -45.35 26.80 -26.52
N GLU A 66 -45.90 26.19 -25.46
CA GLU A 66 -45.13 25.82 -24.29
C GLU A 66 -44.10 24.78 -24.74
N ALA A 67 -42.89 25.25 -25.03
CA ALA A 67 -41.73 24.39 -25.20
C ALA A 67 -41.71 23.45 -23.98
N PRO A 68 -41.60 22.12 -24.17
CA PRO A 68 -41.61 21.21 -23.04
C PRO A 68 -40.50 21.68 -22.12
N ALA A 69 -40.87 22.16 -20.93
CA ALA A 69 -39.94 22.51 -19.89
C ALA A 69 -39.03 21.29 -19.75
N SER A 70 -37.79 21.42 -20.22
CA SER A 70 -36.80 20.38 -20.16
C SER A 70 -36.59 20.10 -18.68
N GLY A 71 -37.34 19.11 -18.16
CA GLY A 71 -37.22 18.65 -16.78
C GLY A 71 -35.74 18.39 -16.52
N PRO A 72 -35.23 18.66 -15.30
CA PRO A 72 -33.80 18.61 -15.03
C PRO A 72 -33.21 17.31 -15.57
N GLN A 73 -32.49 17.42 -16.70
CA GLN A 73 -31.86 16.28 -17.33
C GLN A 73 -30.97 15.64 -16.25
N PRO A 74 -31.07 14.33 -16.01
CA PRO A 74 -30.22 13.67 -15.03
C PRO A 74 -28.78 13.93 -15.44
N ARG A 75 -28.12 14.84 -14.72
CA ARG A 75 -26.72 15.20 -14.93
C ARG A 75 -25.94 13.90 -14.92
N ARG A 76 -25.31 13.52 -16.03
CA ARG A 76 -24.47 12.31 -16.07
C ARG A 76 -23.48 12.44 -14.92
N LEU A 77 -23.43 11.45 -14.02
CA LEU A 77 -22.53 11.45 -12.85
C LEU A 77 -21.06 11.67 -13.26
N THR A 78 -20.71 11.30 -14.49
CA THR A 78 -19.38 11.50 -15.11
C THR A 78 -19.06 12.95 -15.45
N SER A 79 -20.04 13.86 -15.49
CA SER A 79 -19.84 15.30 -15.69
C SER A 79 -19.36 16.02 -14.43
N ASP A 80 -19.45 15.39 -13.26
CA ASP A 80 -18.95 15.94 -12.01
C ASP A 80 -17.43 15.75 -11.90
N SER A 81 -16.69 16.87 -11.90
CA SER A 81 -15.24 16.91 -11.73
C SER A 81 -14.79 16.23 -10.43
N TRP A 82 -15.60 16.27 -9.37
CA TRP A 82 -15.30 15.59 -8.10
C TRP A 82 -15.34 14.07 -8.28
N TYR A 83 -16.39 13.55 -8.92
CA TYR A 83 -16.56 12.11 -9.16
C TYR A 83 -15.44 11.57 -10.05
N ARG A 84 -15.08 12.29 -11.13
CA ARG A 84 -13.96 11.93 -12.01
C ARG A 84 -12.63 11.84 -11.28
N ARG A 85 -12.30 12.82 -10.42
CA ARG A 85 -11.07 12.78 -9.62
C ARG A 85 -11.04 11.59 -8.66
N LYS A 86 -12.17 11.29 -8.00
CA LYS A 86 -12.29 10.14 -7.10
C LYS A 86 -12.17 8.81 -7.84
N LEU A 87 -12.82 8.68 -9.00
CA LEU A 87 -12.72 7.51 -9.85
C LEU A 87 -11.29 7.31 -10.36
N ALA A 88 -10.65 8.37 -10.87
CA ALA A 88 -9.26 8.30 -11.33
C ALA A 88 -8.31 7.87 -10.21
N ARG A 89 -8.50 8.39 -8.99
CA ARG A 89 -7.72 7.96 -7.82
C ARG A 89 -7.95 6.50 -7.46
N ARG A 90 -9.21 6.03 -7.49
CA ARG A 90 -9.51 4.61 -7.27
C ARG A 90 -8.77 3.75 -8.28
N LEU A 91 -8.93 4.06 -9.58
CA LEU A 91 -8.30 3.30 -10.65
C LEU A 91 -6.78 3.34 -10.53
N GLY A 92 -6.20 4.50 -10.22
CA GLY A 92 -4.77 4.64 -9.95
C GLY A 92 -4.30 3.85 -8.73
N GLY A 93 -5.09 3.80 -7.65
CA GLY A 93 -4.81 3.00 -6.47
C GLY A 93 -4.85 1.49 -6.75
N VAL A 94 -5.88 1.02 -7.46
CA VAL A 94 -5.99 -0.38 -7.90
C VAL A 94 -4.83 -0.75 -8.82
N ALA A 95 -4.55 0.07 -9.84
CA ALA A 95 -3.44 -0.14 -10.76
C ALA A 95 -2.09 -0.19 -10.02
N THR A 96 -1.86 0.73 -9.09
CA THR A 96 -0.65 0.72 -8.23
C THR A 96 -0.55 -0.57 -7.45
N CYS A 97 -1.63 -1.04 -6.81
CA CYS A 97 -1.61 -2.31 -6.07
C CYS A 97 -1.25 -3.49 -6.98
N LEU A 98 -1.87 -3.58 -8.15
CA LEU A 98 -1.61 -4.67 -9.11
C LEU A 98 -0.18 -4.65 -9.64
N VAL A 99 0.33 -3.48 -10.03
CA VAL A 99 1.70 -3.32 -10.53
C VAL A 99 2.72 -3.68 -9.43
N LEU A 100 2.51 -3.21 -8.20
CA LEU A 100 3.39 -3.55 -7.08
C LEU A 100 3.32 -5.04 -6.73
N THR A 101 2.13 -5.66 -6.75
CA THR A 101 1.99 -7.12 -6.57
C THR A 101 2.81 -7.87 -7.62
N MET A 102 2.66 -7.53 -8.91
CA MET A 102 3.42 -8.17 -9.99
C MET A 102 4.93 -7.99 -9.82
N LEU A 103 5.38 -6.75 -9.56
CA LEU A 103 6.81 -6.43 -9.41
C LEU A 103 7.42 -7.14 -8.21
N ILE A 104 6.78 -7.08 -7.05
CA ILE A 104 7.26 -7.72 -5.82
C ILE A 104 7.30 -9.23 -5.98
N SER A 105 6.24 -9.83 -6.53
CA SER A 105 6.19 -11.28 -6.78
C SER A 105 7.28 -11.71 -7.76
N TYR A 106 7.48 -10.97 -8.85
CA TYR A 106 8.53 -11.26 -9.81
C TYR A 106 9.93 -11.19 -9.18
N VAL A 107 10.24 -10.10 -8.47
CA VAL A 107 11.55 -9.92 -7.83
C VAL A 107 11.78 -10.98 -6.75
N ALA A 108 10.80 -11.18 -5.86
CA ALA A 108 10.93 -12.10 -4.72
C ALA A 108 11.02 -13.57 -5.15
N LEU A 109 10.35 -13.97 -6.23
CA LEU A 109 10.32 -15.36 -6.67
C LEU A 109 11.38 -15.67 -7.74
N SER A 110 11.60 -14.75 -8.68
CA SER A 110 12.38 -15.04 -9.90
C SER A 110 13.84 -14.56 -9.83
N THR A 111 14.23 -13.83 -8.78
CA THR A 111 15.60 -13.31 -8.65
C THR A 111 16.29 -13.85 -7.40
N ALA A 112 17.56 -14.25 -7.54
CA ALA A 112 18.38 -14.69 -6.42
C ALA A 112 18.51 -13.61 -5.32
N PRO A 113 18.81 -12.33 -5.63
CA PRO A 113 18.81 -11.26 -4.63
C PRO A 113 17.48 -11.10 -3.90
N GLY A 114 16.36 -11.20 -4.62
CA GLY A 114 15.03 -11.13 -4.02
C GLY A 114 14.77 -12.27 -3.05
N GLN A 115 15.05 -13.53 -3.46
CA GLN A 115 14.88 -14.69 -2.59
C GLN A 115 15.74 -14.62 -1.32
N VAL A 116 16.99 -14.16 -1.45
CA VAL A 116 17.93 -14.00 -0.34
C VAL A 116 17.46 -12.92 0.64
N LEU A 117 17.14 -11.73 0.13
CA LEU A 117 16.68 -10.60 0.96
C LEU A 117 15.39 -10.94 1.71
N ASP A 118 14.43 -11.53 1.03
CA ASP A 118 13.13 -11.85 1.62
C ASP A 118 13.25 -12.93 2.70
N THR A 119 14.14 -13.92 2.48
CA THR A 119 14.43 -14.96 3.47
C THR A 119 15.22 -14.42 4.66
N ILE A 120 16.19 -13.51 4.46
CA ILE A 120 17.01 -12.99 5.57
C ILE A 120 16.21 -12.09 6.50
N LEU A 121 15.26 -11.34 5.93
CA LEU A 121 14.33 -10.52 6.71
C LEU A 121 13.41 -11.41 7.57
N MET A 122 12.90 -12.50 7.02
CA MET A 122 12.11 -13.49 7.76
C MET A 122 12.94 -14.12 8.89
N GLU A 123 14.10 -14.69 8.58
CA GLU A 123 14.97 -15.34 9.58
C GLU A 123 15.44 -14.38 10.66
N GLY A 124 15.76 -13.13 10.31
CA GLY A 124 16.08 -12.07 11.26
C GLY A 124 14.92 -11.79 12.23
N THR A 125 13.69 -11.84 11.73
CA THR A 125 12.46 -11.69 12.53
C THR A 125 12.25 -12.89 13.45
N MET A 126 12.31 -14.12 12.92
CA MET A 126 12.19 -15.36 13.69
C MET A 126 13.22 -15.43 14.83
N ARG A 127 14.49 -15.13 14.54
CA ARG A 127 15.57 -15.19 15.54
C ARG A 127 15.39 -14.12 16.63
N SER A 128 14.84 -12.96 16.27
CA SER A 128 14.52 -11.90 17.23
C SER A 128 13.33 -12.30 18.12
N ALA A 129 12.33 -12.97 17.56
CA ALA A 129 11.14 -13.46 18.25
C ALA A 129 11.41 -14.56 19.28
N ARG A 130 12.26 -15.54 18.94
CA ARG A 130 12.61 -16.69 19.82
C ARG A 130 13.17 -16.29 21.19
N ARG A 131 13.65 -15.05 21.35
CA ARG A 131 14.12 -14.53 22.64
C ARG A 131 12.98 -14.16 23.59
N TYR A 132 11.73 -14.12 23.11
CA TYR A 132 10.55 -13.70 23.85
C TYR A 132 9.43 -14.73 23.72
N GLU A 133 9.62 -15.91 24.30
CA GLU A 133 8.68 -17.05 24.18
C GLU A 133 7.25 -16.71 24.63
N ALA A 134 7.10 -16.03 25.78
CA ALA A 134 5.80 -15.56 26.28
C ALA A 134 5.09 -14.58 25.32
N PHE A 135 5.86 -13.78 24.57
CA PHE A 135 5.33 -12.86 23.58
C PHE A 135 4.86 -13.61 22.32
N SER A 136 5.58 -14.66 21.90
CA SER A 136 5.17 -15.53 20.78
C SER A 136 3.83 -16.22 21.06
N THR A 137 3.65 -16.78 22.26
CA THR A 137 2.40 -17.46 22.66
C THR A 137 1.21 -16.52 22.70
N LEU A 138 1.39 -15.31 23.25
CA LEU A 138 0.34 -14.29 23.25
C LEU A 138 -0.05 -13.89 21.82
N ILE A 139 0.94 -13.63 20.98
CA ILE A 139 0.72 -13.19 19.61
C ILE A 139 0.02 -14.26 18.78
N THR A 140 0.48 -15.51 18.84
CA THR A 140 -0.13 -16.63 18.10
C THR A 140 -1.57 -16.87 18.53
N GLY A 141 -1.90 -16.69 19.82
CA GLY A 141 -3.28 -16.71 20.30
C GLY A 141 -4.15 -15.63 19.67
N ILE A 142 -3.63 -14.40 19.61
CA ILE A 142 -4.31 -13.24 19.02
C ILE A 142 -4.51 -13.44 17.50
N VAL A 143 -3.51 -13.92 16.77
CA VAL A 143 -3.59 -14.07 15.30
C VAL A 143 -4.11 -15.44 14.85
N SER A 144 -4.78 -16.16 15.74
CA SER A 144 -5.27 -17.51 15.49
C SER A 144 -6.51 -17.54 14.58
N VAL A 145 -6.77 -18.70 13.97
CA VAL A 145 -7.96 -18.94 13.14
C VAL A 145 -9.27 -18.64 13.89
N PRO A 146 -9.48 -19.10 15.15
CA PRO A 146 -10.67 -18.75 15.90
C PRO A 146 -10.89 -17.25 16.07
N VAL A 147 -9.83 -16.47 16.28
CA VAL A 147 -9.93 -15.01 16.40
C VAL A 147 -10.28 -14.36 15.07
N MET A 148 -9.74 -14.85 13.95
CA MET A 148 -10.13 -14.38 12.62
C MET A 148 -11.61 -14.68 12.34
N VAL A 149 -12.11 -15.85 12.71
CA VAL A 149 -13.53 -16.21 12.60
C VAL A 149 -14.38 -15.27 13.45
N ALA A 150 -14.01 -15.04 14.71
CA ALA A 150 -14.70 -14.11 15.60
C ALA A 150 -14.72 -12.67 15.03
N ALA A 151 -13.60 -12.19 14.50
CA ALA A 151 -13.51 -10.89 13.84
C ALA A 151 -14.42 -10.82 12.61
N GLY A 152 -14.49 -11.89 11.81
CA GLY A 152 -15.41 -12.01 10.69
C GLY A 152 -16.88 -11.92 11.11
N ILE A 153 -17.26 -12.60 12.19
CA ILE A 153 -18.61 -12.53 12.78
C ILE A 153 -18.91 -11.10 13.23
N VAL A 154 -17.99 -10.44 13.94
CA VAL A 154 -18.16 -9.04 14.37
C VAL A 154 -18.38 -8.12 13.17
N VAL A 155 -17.57 -8.26 12.10
CA VAL A 155 -17.75 -7.46 10.88
C VAL A 155 -19.11 -7.72 10.23
N ALA A 156 -19.55 -8.98 10.18
CA ALA A 156 -20.86 -9.35 9.63
C ALA A 156 -22.01 -8.76 10.47
N LEU A 157 -21.93 -8.82 11.80
CA LEU A 157 -22.92 -8.24 12.71
C LEU A 157 -22.98 -6.72 12.56
N VAL A 158 -21.82 -6.04 12.48
CA VAL A 158 -21.76 -4.60 12.20
C VAL A 158 -22.40 -4.30 10.85
N ALA A 159 -22.08 -5.06 9.80
CA ALA A 159 -22.67 -4.88 8.48
C ALA A 159 -24.21 -5.04 8.49
N ALA A 160 -24.72 -6.05 9.20
CA ALA A 160 -26.15 -6.31 9.36
C ALA A 160 -26.86 -5.19 10.13
N ALA A 161 -26.28 -4.75 11.26
CA ALA A 161 -26.83 -3.67 12.08
C ALA A 161 -26.94 -2.33 11.32
N ARG A 162 -26.10 -2.13 10.31
CA ARG A 162 -26.11 -0.91 9.48
C ARG A 162 -27.26 -0.87 8.47
N ARG A 163 -27.95 -1.99 8.23
CA ARG A 163 -29.09 -2.11 7.28
C ARG A 163 -28.79 -1.53 5.89
N ARG A 164 -27.54 -1.68 5.42
CA ARG A 164 -27.07 -1.22 4.10
C ARG A 164 -26.57 -2.40 3.26
N PRO A 165 -27.48 -3.17 2.62
CA PRO A 165 -27.12 -4.42 1.96
C PRO A 165 -26.11 -4.23 0.83
N THR A 166 -26.15 -3.10 0.12
CA THR A 166 -25.19 -2.80 -0.96
C THR A 166 -23.75 -2.61 -0.46
N LEU A 167 -23.58 -1.99 0.72
CA LEU A 167 -22.28 -1.78 1.35
C LEU A 167 -21.73 -3.10 1.91
N ALA A 168 -22.60 -3.88 2.54
CA ALA A 168 -22.27 -5.21 3.03
C ALA A 168 -21.85 -6.15 1.88
N GLY A 169 -22.60 -6.17 0.78
CA GLY A 169 -22.27 -6.96 -0.41
C GLY A 169 -20.94 -6.57 -1.04
N ARG A 170 -20.61 -5.28 -1.09
CA ARG A 170 -19.29 -4.79 -1.55
C ARG A 170 -18.15 -5.24 -0.65
N ALA A 171 -18.32 -5.12 0.67
CA ALA A 171 -17.33 -5.56 1.64
C ALA A 171 -17.12 -7.07 1.58
N LEU A 172 -18.21 -7.84 1.53
CA LEU A 172 -18.18 -9.30 1.38
C LEU A 172 -17.51 -9.72 0.05
N GLY A 173 -17.87 -9.07 -1.05
CA GLY A 173 -17.25 -9.31 -2.35
C GLY A 173 -15.74 -9.03 -2.35
N ALA A 174 -15.29 -8.00 -1.62
CA ALA A 174 -13.86 -7.70 -1.48
C ALA A 174 -13.13 -8.78 -0.66
N VAL A 175 -13.75 -9.26 0.43
CA VAL A 175 -13.20 -10.34 1.26
C VAL A 175 -13.10 -11.63 0.45
N ILE A 176 -14.20 -12.07 -0.17
CA ILE A 176 -14.23 -13.31 -0.96
C ILE A 176 -13.27 -13.21 -2.15
N GLY A 177 -13.35 -12.13 -2.92
CA GLY A 177 -12.53 -11.93 -4.10
C GLY A 177 -11.03 -11.96 -3.80
N ALA A 178 -10.59 -11.25 -2.75
CA ALA A 178 -9.19 -11.24 -2.35
C ALA A 178 -8.71 -12.61 -1.86
N ASN A 179 -9.48 -13.32 -1.05
CA ASN A 179 -9.08 -14.64 -0.56
C ASN A 179 -9.02 -15.69 -1.68
N ILE A 180 -10.01 -15.71 -2.59
CA ILE A 180 -9.97 -16.58 -3.77
C ILE A 180 -8.75 -16.24 -4.64
N THR A 181 -8.51 -14.95 -4.90
CA THR A 181 -7.34 -14.50 -5.67
C THR A 181 -6.03 -14.96 -5.03
N THR A 182 -5.91 -14.83 -3.71
CA THR A 182 -4.74 -15.29 -2.94
C THR A 182 -4.51 -16.78 -3.10
N GLN A 183 -5.55 -17.62 -2.95
CA GLN A 183 -5.38 -19.07 -3.08
C GLN A 183 -5.07 -19.47 -4.53
N ILE A 184 -5.75 -18.87 -5.52
CA ILE A 184 -5.46 -19.14 -6.93
C ILE A 184 -4.00 -18.76 -7.27
N LEU A 185 -3.56 -17.57 -6.84
CA LEU A 185 -2.19 -17.13 -7.07
C LEU A 185 -1.19 -18.06 -6.40
N LYS A 186 -1.42 -18.44 -5.15
CA LYS A 186 -0.51 -19.27 -4.36
C LYS A 186 -0.37 -20.68 -4.91
N ASP A 187 -1.49 -21.31 -5.23
CA ASP A 187 -1.55 -22.75 -5.51
C ASP A 187 -1.43 -23.08 -7.00
N TYR A 188 -1.73 -22.13 -7.90
CA TYR A 188 -1.82 -22.41 -9.34
C TYR A 188 -0.99 -21.49 -10.25
N ILE A 189 -0.69 -20.26 -9.86
CA ILE A 189 -0.05 -19.28 -10.75
C ILE A 189 1.41 -19.03 -10.37
N LEU A 190 1.67 -18.80 -9.09
CA LEU A 190 2.97 -18.39 -8.59
C LEU A 190 3.75 -19.62 -8.16
N THR A 191 4.86 -19.86 -8.83
CA THR A 191 5.81 -20.91 -8.48
C THR A 191 7.09 -20.26 -7.99
N ARG A 192 7.71 -20.88 -6.99
CA ARG A 192 9.01 -20.43 -6.46
C ARG A 192 10.08 -21.36 -7.02
N PRO A 193 10.81 -20.97 -8.09
CA PRO A 193 11.88 -21.78 -8.62
C PRO A 193 12.99 -21.93 -7.56
N ASN A 194 13.56 -23.12 -7.45
CA ASN A 194 14.75 -23.32 -6.64
C ASN A 194 15.95 -22.74 -7.40
N LEU A 195 16.32 -21.51 -7.05
CA LEU A 195 17.49 -20.85 -7.62
C LEU A 195 18.80 -21.30 -6.96
N GLY A 196 18.73 -22.28 -6.03
CA GLY A 196 19.86 -22.69 -5.22
C GLY A 196 20.45 -21.50 -4.51
N VAL A 197 19.70 -20.81 -3.65
CA VAL A 197 20.20 -19.68 -2.81
C VAL A 197 19.57 -19.65 -1.42
N THR A 198 18.49 -20.40 -1.23
CA THR A 198 17.79 -20.55 0.05
C THR A 198 17.50 -22.02 0.26
N THR A 199 17.35 -22.45 1.51
CA THR A 199 16.84 -23.80 1.82
C THR A 199 15.53 -24.04 1.07
N GLY A 200 15.31 -25.28 0.60
CA GLY A 200 14.30 -25.68 -0.39
C GLY A 200 12.82 -25.50 -0.01
N ALA A 201 12.47 -24.47 0.77
CA ALA A 201 11.10 -24.09 1.07
C ALA A 201 10.36 -23.68 -0.21
N GLY A 202 9.21 -24.32 -0.44
CA GLY A 202 8.33 -24.09 -1.57
C GLY A 202 7.68 -22.71 -1.59
N ASN A 203 6.76 -22.50 -2.53
CA ASN A 203 6.04 -21.23 -2.64
C ASN A 203 5.12 -21.01 -1.43
N SER A 204 5.25 -19.84 -0.80
CA SER A 204 4.40 -19.38 0.30
C SER A 204 3.65 -18.09 -0.05
N LEU A 205 3.89 -17.54 -1.25
CA LEU A 205 3.36 -16.27 -1.71
C LEU A 205 2.05 -16.46 -2.49
N PRO A 206 0.99 -15.68 -2.23
CA PRO A 206 0.81 -14.73 -1.12
C PRO A 206 0.31 -15.38 0.20
N SER A 207 0.42 -14.65 1.32
CA SER A 207 -0.03 -15.13 2.64
C SER A 207 -1.56 -15.14 2.78
N GLY A 208 -2.12 -16.32 3.08
CA GLY A 208 -3.56 -16.52 3.35
C GLY A 208 -4.04 -15.84 4.64
N HIS A 209 -3.34 -16.09 5.76
CA HIS A 209 -3.66 -15.50 7.07
C HIS A 209 -3.65 -13.97 7.02
N THR A 210 -2.65 -13.40 6.35
CA THR A 210 -2.55 -11.95 6.14
C THR A 210 -3.71 -11.45 5.27
N THR A 211 -4.05 -12.15 4.18
CA THR A 211 -5.18 -11.77 3.31
C THR A 211 -6.48 -11.69 4.11
N VAL A 212 -6.78 -12.70 4.94
CA VAL A 212 -7.97 -12.69 5.80
C VAL A 212 -7.96 -11.50 6.76
N ALA A 213 -6.87 -11.31 7.51
CA ALA A 213 -6.77 -10.23 8.48
C ALA A 213 -6.92 -8.83 7.84
N VAL A 214 -6.29 -8.62 6.68
CA VAL A 214 -6.35 -7.35 5.95
C VAL A 214 -7.75 -7.12 5.40
N THR A 215 -8.35 -8.12 4.75
CA THR A 215 -9.70 -7.99 4.19
C THR A 215 -10.75 -7.75 5.26
N LEU A 216 -10.68 -8.41 6.42
CA LEU A 216 -11.59 -8.17 7.55
C LEU A 216 -11.44 -6.75 8.12
N SER A 217 -10.20 -6.28 8.25
CA SER A 217 -9.90 -4.92 8.73
C SER A 217 -10.42 -3.86 7.76
N LEU A 218 -10.21 -4.05 6.45
CA LEU A 218 -10.72 -3.16 5.41
C LEU A 218 -12.25 -3.20 5.33
N ALA A 219 -12.85 -4.37 5.45
CA ALA A 219 -14.30 -4.53 5.51
C ALA A 219 -14.88 -3.77 6.71
N LEU A 220 -14.26 -3.86 7.89
CA LEU A 220 -14.65 -3.09 9.07
C LEU A 220 -14.63 -1.59 8.79
N ILE A 221 -13.56 -1.05 8.19
CA ILE A 221 -13.46 0.39 7.82
C ILE A 221 -14.60 0.81 6.88
N VAL A 222 -14.97 -0.07 5.93
CA VAL A 222 -16.03 0.19 4.96
C VAL A 222 -17.42 0.21 5.62
N VAL A 223 -17.70 -0.74 6.53
CA VAL A 223 -19.02 -0.88 7.16
C VAL A 223 -19.20 -0.05 8.43
N ALA A 224 -18.11 0.35 9.09
CA ALA A 224 -18.13 1.06 10.37
C ALA A 224 -18.98 2.35 10.34
N PRO A 225 -19.61 2.69 11.47
CA PRO A 225 -20.30 3.96 11.60
C PRO A 225 -19.33 5.14 11.52
N GLN A 226 -19.84 6.32 11.16
CA GLN A 226 -19.04 7.52 10.90
C GLN A 226 -18.08 7.91 12.03
N TRP A 227 -18.50 7.73 13.28
CA TRP A 227 -17.70 8.05 14.47
C TRP A 227 -16.61 7.00 14.75
N PHE A 228 -16.82 5.74 14.35
CA PHE A 228 -15.89 4.63 14.58
C PHE A 228 -14.94 4.36 13.40
N ARG A 229 -15.07 5.14 12.33
CA ARG A 229 -14.28 4.94 11.11
C ARG A 229 -12.78 5.18 11.30
N SER A 230 -12.40 6.31 11.90
CA SER A 230 -10.99 6.58 12.20
C SER A 230 -10.42 5.55 13.19
N PRO A 231 -11.09 5.21 14.32
CA PRO A 231 -10.66 4.12 15.20
C PRO A 231 -10.50 2.77 14.49
N SER A 232 -11.46 2.36 13.66
CA SER A 232 -11.38 1.09 12.93
C SER A 232 -10.20 1.03 11.96
N ALA A 233 -9.80 2.15 11.34
CA ALA A 233 -8.60 2.21 10.51
C ALA A 233 -7.31 1.96 11.30
N TRP A 234 -7.21 2.53 12.51
CA TRP A 234 -6.05 2.31 13.39
C TRP A 234 -6.02 0.92 13.99
N ILE A 235 -7.17 0.40 14.43
CA ILE A 235 -7.30 -0.98 14.92
C ILE A 235 -6.94 -1.95 13.79
N GLY A 236 -7.47 -1.73 12.58
CA GLY A 236 -7.16 -2.52 11.40
C GLY A 236 -5.68 -2.47 11.05
N TRP A 237 -5.05 -1.30 11.13
CA TRP A 237 -3.62 -1.18 10.90
C TRP A 237 -2.78 -1.92 11.94
N ALA A 238 -3.07 -1.75 13.22
CA ALA A 238 -2.38 -2.47 14.29
C ALA A 238 -2.54 -3.98 14.13
N TRP A 239 -3.77 -4.45 13.87
CA TRP A 239 -4.08 -5.86 13.69
C TRP A 239 -3.36 -6.49 12.51
N THR A 240 -3.38 -5.83 11.36
CA THR A 240 -2.77 -6.36 10.14
C THR A 240 -1.26 -6.32 10.18
N SER A 241 -0.68 -5.30 10.81
CA SER A 241 0.75 -5.25 11.09
C SER A 241 1.14 -6.37 12.04
N LEU A 242 0.36 -6.59 13.11
CA LEU A 242 0.57 -7.70 14.04
C LEU A 242 0.51 -9.04 13.32
N MET A 243 -0.58 -9.35 12.61
CA MET A 243 -0.73 -10.57 11.81
C MET A 243 0.44 -10.79 10.85
N GLY A 244 0.83 -9.76 10.10
CA GLY A 244 1.94 -9.84 9.17
C GLY A 244 3.28 -10.14 9.86
N VAL A 245 3.52 -9.54 11.02
CA VAL A 245 4.72 -9.82 11.82
C VAL A 245 4.67 -11.23 12.41
N SER A 246 3.53 -11.67 12.94
CA SER A 246 3.38 -13.00 13.55
C SER A 246 3.74 -14.13 12.59
N VAL A 247 3.22 -14.08 11.36
CA VAL A 247 3.50 -15.14 10.37
C VAL A 247 4.97 -15.18 9.94
N MET A 248 5.69 -14.05 10.04
CA MET A 248 7.14 -14.00 9.86
C MET A 248 7.88 -14.52 11.09
N MET A 249 7.42 -14.20 12.30
CA MET A 249 8.01 -14.69 13.55
C MET A 249 7.98 -16.21 13.65
N GLU A 250 6.89 -16.82 13.20
CA GLU A 250 6.72 -18.28 13.13
C GLU A 250 7.46 -18.92 11.95
N GLY A 251 8.03 -18.11 11.05
CA GLY A 251 8.76 -18.59 9.87
C GLY A 251 7.87 -19.21 8.79
N TRP A 252 6.57 -18.91 8.82
CA TRP A 252 5.62 -19.43 7.83
C TRP A 252 5.64 -18.64 6.53
N HIS A 253 5.90 -17.34 6.64
CA HIS A 253 5.80 -16.41 5.53
C HIS A 253 6.95 -15.40 5.52
N ARG A 254 7.39 -15.05 4.31
CA ARG A 254 8.38 -14.00 4.08
C ARG A 254 7.70 -12.63 3.98
N PRO A 255 8.42 -11.50 4.15
CA PRO A 255 7.84 -10.17 4.04
C PRO A 255 7.08 -9.93 2.73
N SER A 256 7.58 -10.42 1.59
CA SER A 256 6.92 -10.27 0.30
C SER A 256 5.56 -10.98 0.24
N ASP A 257 5.39 -12.12 0.92
CA ASP A 257 4.13 -12.85 1.02
C ASP A 257 3.05 -11.99 1.70
N VAL A 258 3.46 -11.30 2.77
CA VAL A 258 2.60 -10.44 3.61
C VAL A 258 2.26 -9.15 2.87
N ILE A 259 3.25 -8.49 2.28
CA ILE A 259 3.09 -7.25 1.51
C ILE A 259 2.18 -7.51 0.30
N THR A 260 2.42 -8.60 -0.44
CA THR A 260 1.60 -8.96 -1.61
C THR A 260 0.16 -9.26 -1.21
N ALA A 261 -0.06 -9.98 -0.11
CA ALA A 261 -1.40 -10.21 0.43
C ALA A 261 -2.13 -8.91 0.78
N ALA A 262 -1.44 -7.94 1.41
CA ALA A 262 -2.00 -6.64 1.73
C ALA A 262 -2.36 -5.83 0.47
N LEU A 263 -1.52 -5.88 -0.57
CA LEU A 263 -1.77 -5.22 -1.85
C LEU A 263 -2.97 -5.84 -2.60
N ILE A 264 -3.11 -7.17 -2.61
CA ILE A 264 -4.26 -7.87 -3.21
C ILE A 264 -5.56 -7.48 -2.48
N ALA A 265 -5.55 -7.54 -1.15
CA ALA A 265 -6.70 -7.14 -0.34
C ALA A 265 -7.06 -5.66 -0.55
N GLY A 266 -6.05 -4.79 -0.62
CA GLY A 266 -6.19 -3.39 -0.95
C GLY A 266 -6.82 -3.17 -2.32
N ALA A 267 -6.36 -3.85 -3.37
CA ALA A 267 -6.90 -3.74 -4.72
C ALA A 267 -8.41 -4.07 -4.76
N TRP A 268 -8.83 -5.16 -4.11
CA TRP A 268 -10.23 -5.55 -4.01
C TRP A 268 -11.07 -4.54 -3.22
N ALA A 269 -10.58 -4.07 -2.08
CA ALA A 269 -11.27 -3.08 -1.26
C ALA A 269 -11.41 -1.74 -2.00
N LEU A 270 -10.37 -1.29 -2.71
CA LEU A 270 -10.38 -0.08 -3.52
C LEU A 270 -11.36 -0.21 -4.68
N ALA A 271 -11.34 -1.32 -5.41
CA ALA A 271 -12.23 -1.58 -6.54
C ALA A 271 -13.71 -1.53 -6.13
N LEU A 272 -14.04 -2.17 -5.00
CA LEU A 272 -15.41 -2.31 -4.51
C LEU A 272 -15.85 -1.22 -3.52
N SER A 273 -14.95 -0.29 -3.15
CA SER A 273 -15.32 0.82 -2.27
C SER A 273 -16.51 1.63 -2.85
N PRO A 274 -17.39 2.23 -2.05
CA PRO A 274 -18.35 3.21 -2.54
C PRO A 274 -17.68 4.57 -2.86
N ILE A 275 -18.13 5.26 -3.92
CA ILE A 275 -17.85 6.70 -4.12
C ILE A 275 -19.06 7.46 -3.59
N GLU A 276 -19.05 7.84 -2.31
CA GLU A 276 -20.15 8.55 -1.65
C GLU A 276 -19.60 9.80 -0.95
N ARG A 277 -20.31 10.92 -1.10
CA ARG A 277 -20.03 12.14 -0.32
C ARG A 277 -20.46 11.90 1.12
N ARG A 278 -19.51 11.72 2.02
CA ARG A 278 -19.78 11.43 3.44
C ARG A 278 -18.96 12.39 4.31
N PRO A 279 -19.60 13.18 5.20
CA PRO A 279 -18.88 14.04 6.13
C PRO A 279 -17.93 13.22 7.00
N ARG A 280 -16.66 13.61 7.01
CA ARG A 280 -15.61 12.88 7.73
C ARG A 280 -15.16 13.63 8.98
N HIS A 281 -15.11 12.91 10.10
CA HIS A 281 -14.49 13.35 11.34
C HIS A 281 -13.06 12.79 11.44
N GLY A 282 -12.08 13.63 11.81
CA GLY A 282 -10.72 13.18 12.12
C GLY A 282 -9.71 13.17 10.96
N ALA A 283 -9.84 14.03 9.95
CA ALA A 283 -8.90 14.11 8.82
C ALA A 283 -7.42 14.34 9.25
N LYS A 284 -7.17 14.96 10.41
CA LYS A 284 -5.82 15.11 10.98
C LYS A 284 -5.22 13.77 11.38
N VAL A 285 -5.98 12.95 12.11
CA VAL A 285 -5.57 11.61 12.58
C VAL A 285 -5.24 10.68 11.41
N GLN A 286 -5.99 10.80 10.31
CA GLN A 286 -5.72 10.04 9.10
C GLN A 286 -4.42 10.47 8.39
N ARG A 287 -4.05 11.76 8.43
CA ARG A 287 -2.77 12.24 7.87
C ARG A 287 -1.58 11.73 8.68
N VAL A 288 -1.72 11.63 10.01
CA VAL A 288 -0.67 11.06 10.87
C VAL A 288 -0.30 9.66 10.41
N MET A 289 -1.30 8.84 10.05
CA MET A 289 -1.08 7.48 9.53
C MET A 289 -0.12 7.46 8.34
N VAL A 290 -0.31 8.33 7.34
CA VAL A 290 0.59 8.41 6.16
C VAL A 290 1.99 8.78 6.58
N TRP A 291 2.15 9.80 7.41
CA TRP A 291 3.48 10.25 7.83
C TRP A 291 4.21 9.20 8.64
N VAL A 292 3.50 8.48 9.51
CA VAL A 292 4.09 7.35 10.25
C VAL A 292 4.45 6.22 9.28
N SER A 293 3.58 5.86 8.32
CA SER A 293 3.91 4.84 7.30
C SER A 293 5.12 5.25 6.44
N LEU A 294 5.22 6.51 6.03
CA LEU A 294 6.38 7.03 5.30
C LEU A 294 7.66 7.00 6.15
N GLY A 295 7.57 7.37 7.43
CA GLY A 295 8.66 7.23 8.39
C GLY A 295 9.11 5.77 8.55
N LEU A 296 8.17 4.84 8.61
CA LEU A 296 8.47 3.40 8.64
C LEU A 296 9.15 2.91 7.36
N ILE A 297 8.79 3.43 6.17
CA ILE A 297 9.52 3.12 4.93
C ILE A 297 10.97 3.59 5.02
N VAL A 298 11.21 4.81 5.51
CA VAL A 298 12.57 5.34 5.68
C VAL A 298 13.36 4.46 6.65
N ILE A 299 12.77 4.10 7.80
CA ILE A 299 13.39 3.18 8.76
C ILE A 299 13.69 1.83 8.12
N ALA A 300 12.75 1.28 7.35
CA ALA A 300 12.90 -0.02 6.69
C ALA A 300 14.05 0.00 5.69
N LEU A 301 14.13 1.03 4.84
CA LEU A 301 15.22 1.22 3.87
C LEU A 301 16.59 1.35 4.55
N LEU A 302 16.69 2.22 5.57
CA LEU A 302 17.93 2.44 6.30
C LEU A 302 18.38 1.18 7.05
N ALA A 303 17.45 0.49 7.72
CA ALA A 303 17.73 -0.73 8.45
C ALA A 303 18.14 -1.88 7.51
N THR A 304 17.42 -2.09 6.39
CA THR A 304 17.81 -3.06 5.38
C THR A 304 19.20 -2.73 4.81
N GLY A 305 19.46 -1.47 4.45
CA GLY A 305 20.76 -1.05 3.93
C GLY A 305 21.90 -1.27 4.92
N ALA A 306 21.71 -0.88 6.19
CA ALA A 306 22.70 -1.06 7.24
C ALA A 306 22.97 -2.55 7.55
N ALA A 307 21.93 -3.38 7.57
CA ALA A 307 22.08 -4.81 7.78
C ALA A 307 22.78 -5.52 6.62
N MET A 308 22.54 -5.06 5.40
CA MET A 308 23.14 -5.60 4.17
C MET A 308 24.48 -4.98 3.82
N TRP A 309 24.95 -4.00 4.60
CA TRP A 309 26.27 -3.42 4.41
C TRP A 309 27.37 -4.47 4.58
N GLY A 310 28.19 -4.62 3.55
CA GLY A 310 29.25 -5.64 3.48
C GLY A 310 28.73 -7.08 3.34
N PHE A 311 27.47 -7.28 2.96
CA PHE A 311 26.95 -8.60 2.60
C PHE A 311 27.38 -8.94 1.17
N SER A 312 28.12 -10.04 1.00
CA SER A 312 28.42 -10.58 -0.32
C SER A 312 27.37 -11.62 -0.71
N MET A 313 26.75 -11.44 -1.87
CA MET A 313 25.81 -12.40 -2.46
C MET A 313 26.44 -13.78 -2.71
N SER A 314 27.77 -13.86 -2.88
CA SER A 314 28.50 -15.14 -3.02
C SER A 314 28.43 -16.00 -1.76
N ALA A 315 28.32 -15.39 -0.58
CA ALA A 315 28.17 -16.06 0.71
C ALA A 315 26.76 -16.63 0.94
N ALA A 316 25.80 -16.38 0.04
CA ALA A 316 24.47 -16.98 0.07
C ALA A 316 24.32 -18.13 -0.93
N SER A 317 25.39 -18.50 -1.66
CA SER A 317 25.35 -19.60 -2.62
C SER A 317 25.47 -20.98 -1.92
N PRO A 318 24.68 -21.99 -2.32
CA PRO A 318 24.79 -23.36 -1.85
C PRO A 318 26.16 -23.91 -2.20
N GLY A 319 26.84 -24.50 -1.22
CA GLY A 319 28.19 -25.02 -1.37
C GLY A 319 29.29 -24.03 -0.97
N SER A 320 28.97 -22.78 -0.61
CA SER A 320 29.97 -21.79 -0.17
C SER A 320 30.55 -22.06 1.22
N GLY A 321 30.00 -23.01 2.00
CA GLY A 321 30.42 -23.28 3.38
C GLY A 321 30.10 -22.16 4.38
N TYR A 322 29.62 -21.00 3.90
CA TYR A 322 29.10 -19.88 4.67
C TYR A 322 27.59 -19.87 4.56
N GLY A 323 26.88 -20.25 5.62
CA GLY A 323 25.42 -20.18 5.67
C GLY A 323 24.91 -18.78 6.04
N PHE A 324 23.63 -18.53 5.80
CA PHE A 324 22.89 -17.45 6.49
C PHE A 324 23.12 -17.48 8.01
N GLU A 325 23.26 -18.68 8.56
CA GLU A 325 23.61 -18.95 9.94
C GLU A 325 24.96 -18.34 10.33
N ASP A 326 26.02 -18.50 9.54
CA ASP A 326 27.33 -17.88 9.79
C ASP A 326 27.27 -16.36 9.68
N PHE A 327 26.58 -15.82 8.68
CA PHE A 327 26.42 -14.36 8.53
C PHE A 327 25.68 -13.72 9.72
N LEU A 328 24.66 -14.40 10.24
CA LEU A 328 23.91 -13.96 11.43
C LEU A 328 24.65 -14.24 12.74
N GLN A 329 25.54 -15.24 12.79
CA GLN A 329 26.40 -15.54 13.94
C GLN A 329 27.57 -14.56 14.06
N VAL A 330 28.18 -14.16 12.93
CA VAL A 330 29.32 -13.23 12.91
C VAL A 330 28.94 -11.85 13.50
N ARG A 331 27.69 -11.38 13.31
CA ARG A 331 27.21 -10.13 13.91
C ARG A 331 25.74 -10.22 14.40
N PRO A 332 25.50 -10.59 15.67
CA PRO A 332 24.16 -10.76 16.23
C PRO A 332 23.25 -9.51 16.20
N TRP A 333 23.81 -8.31 16.02
CA TRP A 333 23.03 -7.08 15.86
C TRP A 333 22.31 -7.04 14.50
N ARG A 334 22.85 -7.67 13.45
CA ARG A 334 22.24 -7.68 12.11
C ARG A 334 20.88 -8.35 12.12
N SER A 335 20.72 -9.45 12.87
CA SER A 335 19.43 -10.13 12.99
C SER A 335 18.35 -9.20 13.57
N ARG A 336 18.71 -8.34 14.55
CA ARG A 336 17.78 -7.39 15.16
C ARG A 336 17.40 -6.29 14.17
N VAL A 337 18.38 -5.75 13.45
CA VAL A 337 18.14 -4.70 12.45
C VAL A 337 17.29 -5.22 11.29
N LEU A 338 17.51 -6.47 10.86
CA LEU A 338 16.67 -7.13 9.85
C LEU A 338 15.24 -7.36 10.35
N GLY A 339 15.08 -7.79 11.60
CA GLY A 339 13.75 -7.89 12.22
C GLY A 339 13.01 -6.56 12.27
N VAL A 340 13.70 -5.48 12.67
CA VAL A 340 13.15 -4.11 12.65
C VAL A 340 12.78 -3.69 11.23
N ALA A 341 13.64 -3.98 10.24
CA ALA A 341 13.38 -3.66 8.85
C ALA A 341 12.12 -4.39 8.32
N ALA A 342 11.99 -5.69 8.60
CA ALA A 342 10.84 -6.50 8.19
C ALA A 342 9.52 -5.98 8.80
N VAL A 343 9.53 -5.72 10.12
CA VAL A 343 8.38 -5.13 10.84
C VAL A 343 8.00 -3.77 10.23
N ALA A 344 8.99 -2.93 9.95
CA ALA A 344 8.76 -1.60 9.38
C ALA A 344 8.20 -1.67 7.95
N TRP A 345 8.72 -2.55 7.09
CA TRP A 345 8.19 -2.77 5.74
C TRP A 345 6.73 -3.19 5.76
N VAL A 346 6.39 -4.22 6.52
CA VAL A 346 5.03 -4.75 6.63
C VAL A 346 4.08 -3.70 7.22
N SER A 347 4.48 -3.07 8.33
CA SER A 347 3.65 -2.07 9.01
C SER A 347 3.43 -0.84 8.12
N ALA A 348 4.43 -0.41 7.36
CA ALA A 348 4.29 0.69 6.41
C ALA A 348 3.25 0.39 5.33
N VAL A 349 3.36 -0.76 4.66
CA VAL A 349 2.44 -1.13 3.56
C VAL A 349 1.02 -1.30 4.08
N CYS A 350 0.83 -2.02 5.19
CA CYS A 350 -0.48 -2.16 5.82
C CYS A 350 -1.07 -0.78 6.14
N GLY A 351 -0.27 0.14 6.68
CA GLY A 351 -0.70 1.49 7.01
C GLY A 351 -1.14 2.31 5.79
N LEU A 352 -0.39 2.25 4.70
CA LEU A 352 -0.73 2.95 3.45
C LEU A 352 -2.01 2.40 2.81
N ILE A 353 -2.20 1.07 2.81
CA ILE A 353 -3.42 0.43 2.29
C ILE A 353 -4.65 0.83 3.11
N MET A 354 -4.54 0.74 4.44
CA MET A 354 -5.62 1.18 5.34
C MET A 354 -5.92 2.67 5.12
N HIS A 355 -4.89 3.52 5.00
CA HIS A 355 -5.06 4.94 4.73
C HIS A 355 -5.84 5.21 3.44
N GLU A 356 -5.43 4.59 2.32
CA GLU A 356 -6.03 4.85 1.01
C GLU A 356 -7.47 4.36 0.93
N VAL A 357 -7.78 3.17 1.45
CA VAL A 357 -9.16 2.66 1.49
C VAL A 357 -10.02 3.52 2.41
N ASP A 358 -9.49 3.88 3.58
CA ASP A 358 -10.18 4.77 4.51
C ASP A 358 -10.42 6.17 3.90
N ARG A 359 -9.50 6.69 3.08
CA ARG A 359 -9.66 7.97 2.39
C ARG A 359 -10.71 7.92 1.27
N LEU A 360 -10.79 6.81 0.54
CA LEU A 360 -11.72 6.69 -0.58
C LEU A 360 -13.15 6.44 -0.14
N ALA A 361 -13.38 5.73 0.96
CA ALA A 361 -14.73 5.44 1.44
C ALA A 361 -15.32 6.55 2.36
N GLY A 362 -14.62 7.67 2.58
CA GLY A 362 -15.12 8.79 3.39
C GLY A 362 -14.53 10.13 2.97
N GLU A 363 -15.19 10.82 2.05
CA GLU A 363 -15.03 12.25 1.71
C GLU A 363 -16.22 12.69 0.84
#